data_AF-S4PWS6-F1
#
_entry.id   AF-S4PWS6-F1
#
_cell.length_a   1.000
_cell.length_b   1.000
_cell.length_c   1.000
_cell.angle_alpha   90.00
_cell.angle_beta   90.00
_cell.angle_gamma   90.00
#
_symmetry.space_group_name_H-M   'P 1'
#
loop_
_entity.id
_entity.type
_entity.pdbx_description
1 polymer ?
#
loop_
_entity_poly.entity_id
_entity_poly.type
_entity_poly.pdbx_seq_one_letter_code
_entity_poly.pdbx_strand_id
1 'polypeptide(L)'
;MCIPLSRCCFCVSLDVGSKIISIVNLTSSVMIAMVYGSAAMLPAPVAESRKIVYAIIASGAMFQLLIGCLLIYGVFGKKPWLILPWLVSNWIFCLTLIALAVFGTILIALRYVAGEETASEVSTMASVYCIYGVVLYYFASVINSRRDEMLRDTSTESLKRLMRRDVY
;
A
#
# COMPACT_ATOMS: atom_id res chain seq x y z
N MET A 1 1.91 -14.24 4.64
CA MET A 1 1.03 -15.23 3.99
C MET A 1 -0.21 -14.49 3.49
N CYS A 2 -0.49 -14.52 2.18
CA CYS A 2 -1.70 -13.91 1.59
C CYS A 2 -2.72 -15.01 1.27
N ILE A 3 -4.01 -14.69 1.34
CA ILE A 3 -5.07 -15.57 0.87
C ILE A 3 -4.94 -15.71 -0.67
N PRO A 4 -4.85 -16.93 -1.22
CA PRO A 4 -4.77 -17.13 -2.67
C PRO A 4 -6.11 -16.73 -3.30
N LEU A 5 -6.10 -15.66 -4.08
CA LEU A 5 -7.29 -15.10 -4.73
C LEU A 5 -7.24 -15.41 -6.22
N SER A 6 -8.26 -16.11 -6.72
CA SER A 6 -8.39 -16.44 -8.15
C SER A 6 -9.16 -15.38 -8.95
N ARG A 7 -9.83 -14.42 -8.25
CA ARG A 7 -10.51 -13.26 -8.84
C ARG A 7 -10.35 -12.04 -7.94
N CYS A 8 -10.22 -10.84 -8.52
CA CYS A 8 -10.32 -9.58 -7.79
C CYS A 8 -11.80 -9.16 -7.71
N CYS A 9 -12.30 -8.84 -6.52
CA CYS A 9 -13.70 -8.43 -6.30
C CYS A 9 -14.72 -9.41 -6.90
N PHE A 10 -14.51 -10.73 -6.72
CA PHE A 10 -15.39 -11.84 -7.17
C PHE A 10 -15.64 -12.00 -8.68
N CYS A 11 -15.46 -10.96 -9.51
CA CYS A 11 -15.83 -10.96 -10.93
C CYS A 11 -14.76 -10.41 -11.89
N VAL A 12 -13.68 -9.78 -11.40
CA VAL A 12 -12.67 -9.15 -12.27
C VAL A 12 -11.42 -10.03 -12.35
N SER A 13 -10.89 -10.22 -13.57
CA SER A 13 -9.61 -10.92 -13.80
C SER A 13 -8.48 -10.23 -13.02
N LEU A 14 -7.57 -11.00 -12.40
CA LEU A 14 -6.47 -10.44 -11.61
C LEU A 14 -5.58 -9.49 -12.41
N ASP A 15 -5.49 -9.65 -13.73
CA ASP A 15 -4.75 -8.75 -14.61
C ASP A 15 -5.35 -7.34 -14.63
N VAL A 16 -6.68 -7.24 -14.72
CA VAL A 16 -7.39 -5.95 -14.70
C VAL A 16 -7.40 -5.38 -13.28
N GLY A 17 -7.62 -6.23 -12.27
CA GLY A 17 -7.60 -5.82 -10.86
C GLY A 17 -6.26 -5.22 -10.44
N SER A 18 -5.13 -5.86 -10.78
CA SER A 18 -3.80 -5.33 -10.46
C SER A 18 -3.48 -4.00 -11.16
N LYS A 19 -3.95 -3.80 -12.40
CA LYS A 19 -3.83 -2.51 -13.11
C LYS A 19 -4.62 -1.41 -12.41
N ILE A 20 -5.87 -1.68 -12.05
CA ILE A 20 -6.72 -0.73 -11.32
C ILE A 20 -6.08 -0.36 -9.98
N ILE A 21 -5.66 -1.36 -9.19
CA ILE A 21 -5.00 -1.12 -7.89
C ILE A 21 -3.75 -0.27 -8.06
N SER A 22 -2.96 -0.50 -9.11
CA SER A 22 -1.75 0.29 -9.37
C SER A 22 -2.06 1.76 -9.67
N ILE A 23 -3.09 2.02 -10.48
CA ILE A 23 -3.54 3.39 -10.79
C ILE A 23 -4.12 4.06 -9.55
N VAL A 24 -4.96 3.35 -8.78
CA VAL A 24 -5.54 3.85 -7.53
C VAL A 24 -4.44 4.19 -6.52
N ASN A 25 -3.42 3.35 -6.37
CA ASN A 25 -2.30 3.61 -5.47
C ASN A 25 -1.50 4.85 -5.89
N LEU A 26 -1.29 5.05 -7.19
CA LEU A 26 -0.53 6.18 -7.68
C LEU A 26 -1.31 7.49 -7.50
N THR A 27 -2.59 7.49 -7.89
CA THR A 27 -3.49 8.64 -7.71
C THR A 27 -3.66 9.00 -6.23
N SER A 28 -3.85 8.02 -5.33
CA SER A 28 -3.94 8.30 -3.90
C SER A 28 -2.64 8.88 -3.35
N SER A 29 -1.48 8.36 -3.76
CA SER A 29 -0.18 8.85 -3.30
C SER A 29 0.09 10.29 -3.78
N VAL A 30 -0.33 10.66 -5.00
CA VAL A 30 -0.25 12.06 -5.48
C VAL A 30 -1.13 12.97 -4.64
N MET A 31 -2.38 12.57 -4.40
CA MET A 31 -3.31 13.38 -3.60
C MET A 31 -2.80 13.58 -2.17
N ILE A 32 -2.26 12.54 -1.53
CA ILE A 32 -1.66 12.63 -0.20
C ILE A 32 -0.44 13.55 -0.23
N ALA A 33 0.46 13.40 -1.20
CA ALA A 33 1.63 14.26 -1.33
C ALA A 33 1.24 15.74 -1.53
N MET A 34 0.19 16.01 -2.30
CA MET A 34 -0.32 17.37 -2.50
C MET A 34 -0.95 17.96 -1.24
N VAL A 35 -1.81 17.21 -0.55
CA VAL A 35 -2.50 17.68 0.67
C VAL A 35 -1.52 17.89 1.80
N TYR A 36 -0.70 16.88 2.13
CA TYR A 36 0.24 16.99 3.25
C TYR A 36 1.47 17.82 2.92
N GLY A 37 1.92 17.84 1.66
CA GLY A 37 3.00 18.71 1.21
C GLY A 37 2.59 20.18 1.26
N SER A 38 1.40 20.53 0.78
CA SER A 38 0.88 21.89 0.90
C SER A 38 0.68 22.29 2.38
N ALA A 39 0.11 21.40 3.19
CA ALA A 39 -0.07 21.63 4.64
C ALA A 39 1.25 21.87 5.39
N ALA A 40 2.35 21.24 4.96
CA ALA A 40 3.67 21.46 5.55
C ALA A 40 4.28 22.83 5.18
N MET A 41 3.93 23.39 4.01
CA MET A 41 4.45 24.69 3.55
C MET A 41 3.60 25.89 3.96
N LEU A 42 2.37 25.67 4.45
CA LEU A 42 1.46 26.73 4.86
C LEU A 42 1.97 27.46 6.12
N PRO A 43 2.11 28.80 6.09
CA PRO A 43 2.45 29.60 7.26
C PRO A 43 1.19 29.79 8.13
N ALA A 44 0.81 28.78 8.89
CA ALA A 44 -0.35 28.78 9.79
C ALA A 44 0.04 28.31 11.22
N PRO A 45 -0.76 28.58 12.27
CA PRO A 45 -0.35 28.55 13.68
C PRO A 45 -0.34 27.13 14.28
N VAL A 46 0.00 26.14 13.47
CA VAL A 46 0.14 24.74 13.90
C VAL A 46 1.49 24.54 14.57
N ALA A 47 1.47 23.87 15.72
CA ALA A 47 2.66 23.50 16.48
C ALA A 47 3.71 22.83 15.58
N GLU A 48 5.00 23.12 15.82
CA GLU A 48 6.10 22.58 15.00
C GLU A 48 6.09 21.05 14.91
N SER A 49 5.65 20.37 15.98
CA SER A 49 5.46 18.92 16.02
C SER A 49 4.51 18.42 14.91
N ARG A 50 3.40 19.12 14.65
CA ARG A 50 2.45 18.75 13.58
C ARG A 50 3.02 18.98 12.19
N LYS A 51 3.84 20.03 12.00
CA LYS A 51 4.53 20.29 10.72
C LYS A 51 5.53 19.19 10.38
N ILE A 52 6.29 18.72 11.37
CA ILE A 52 7.23 17.60 11.20
C ILE A 52 6.48 16.34 10.78
N VAL A 53 5.34 16.03 11.41
CA VAL A 53 4.50 14.89 11.04
C VAL A 53 3.99 15.02 9.59
N TYR A 54 3.51 16.19 9.17
CA TYR A 54 3.09 16.41 7.78
C TYR A 54 4.23 16.24 6.77
N ALA A 55 5.43 16.70 7.09
CA ALA A 55 6.62 16.51 6.26
C ALA A 55 7.01 15.02 6.14
N ILE A 56 6.93 14.25 7.24
CA ILE A 56 7.16 12.80 7.23
C ILE A 56 6.11 12.09 6.36
N ILE A 57 4.84 12.45 6.49
CA ILE A 57 3.77 11.87 5.66
C ILE A 57 3.99 12.20 4.18
N ALA A 58 4.33 13.46 3.86
CA ALA A 58 4.58 13.89 2.49
C ALA A 58 5.79 13.17 1.85
N SER A 59 6.89 13.02 2.60
CA SER A 59 8.06 12.27 2.14
C SER A 59 7.76 10.77 1.95
N GLY A 60 6.98 10.18 2.86
CA GLY A 60 6.46 8.82 2.70
C GLY A 60 5.62 8.66 1.43
N ALA A 61 4.72 9.60 1.15
CA ALA A 61 3.91 9.59 -0.07
C ALA A 61 4.75 9.72 -1.35
N MET A 62 5.81 10.53 -1.34
CA MET A 62 6.77 10.61 -2.45
C MET A 62 7.52 9.29 -2.68
N PHE A 63 7.92 8.61 -1.61
CA PHE A 63 8.50 7.27 -1.71
C PHE A 63 7.50 6.25 -2.27
N GLN A 64 6.25 6.31 -1.82
CA GLN A 64 5.15 5.48 -2.34
C GLN A 64 4.89 5.72 -3.83
N LEU A 65 5.04 6.97 -4.30
CA LEU A 65 4.91 7.32 -5.71
C LEU A 65 6.00 6.66 -6.56
N LEU A 66 7.27 6.75 -6.14
CA LEU A 66 8.38 6.13 -6.85
C LEU A 66 8.18 4.62 -6.99
N ILE A 67 7.81 3.96 -5.90
CA ILE A 67 7.58 2.51 -5.90
C ILE A 67 6.27 2.16 -6.64
N GLY A 68 5.27 3.03 -6.60
CA GLY A 68 4.03 2.91 -7.37
C GLY A 68 4.26 2.96 -8.89
N CYS A 69 5.20 3.78 -9.35
CA CYS A 69 5.63 3.78 -10.75
C CYS A 69 6.27 2.44 -11.15
N LEU A 70 7.11 1.86 -10.29
CA LEU A 70 7.68 0.52 -10.50
C LEU A 70 6.60 -0.56 -10.56
N LEU A 71 5.58 -0.47 -9.70
CA LEU A 71 4.45 -1.39 -9.70
C LEU A 71 3.71 -1.33 -11.04
N ILE A 72 3.37 -0.13 -11.54
CA ILE A 72 2.72 0.03 -12.85
C ILE A 72 3.58 -0.61 -13.94
N TYR A 73 4.86 -0.28 -13.99
CA TYR A 73 5.76 -0.84 -14.99
C TYR A 73 5.85 -2.37 -14.89
N GLY A 74 5.87 -2.93 -13.68
CA GLY A 74 5.87 -4.37 -13.41
C GLY A 74 4.57 -5.06 -13.84
N VAL A 75 3.41 -4.45 -13.56
CA VAL A 75 2.09 -4.98 -13.90
C VAL A 75 1.85 -4.94 -15.40
N PHE A 76 2.13 -3.81 -16.07
CA PHE A 76 1.96 -3.69 -17.52
C PHE A 76 3.01 -4.48 -18.30
N GLY A 77 4.25 -4.53 -17.79
CA GLY A 77 5.34 -5.31 -18.38
C GLY A 77 5.33 -6.79 -18.05
N LYS A 78 4.36 -7.28 -17.25
CA LYS A 78 4.30 -8.66 -16.71
C LYS A 78 5.61 -9.14 -16.08
N LYS A 79 6.34 -8.23 -15.42
CA LYS A 79 7.62 -8.53 -14.76
C LYS A 79 7.41 -8.68 -13.25
N PRO A 80 7.34 -9.91 -12.71
CA PRO A 80 7.02 -10.14 -11.29
C PRO A 80 8.10 -9.63 -10.33
N TRP A 81 9.33 -9.42 -10.81
CA TRP A 81 10.44 -8.90 -10.03
C TRP A 81 10.28 -7.41 -9.66
N LEU A 82 9.67 -6.62 -10.53
CA LEU A 82 9.44 -5.19 -10.31
C LEU A 82 8.26 -4.89 -9.37
N ILE A 83 7.45 -5.92 -9.07
CA ILE A 83 6.29 -5.83 -8.17
C ILE A 83 6.71 -6.04 -6.71
N LEU A 84 7.81 -6.76 -6.48
CA LEU A 84 8.30 -7.09 -5.14
C LEU A 84 8.59 -5.86 -4.25
N PRO A 85 9.29 -4.81 -4.72
CA PRO A 85 9.60 -3.66 -3.88
C PRO A 85 8.33 -2.98 -3.35
N TRP A 86 7.30 -2.88 -4.18
CA TRP A 86 5.99 -2.36 -3.79
C TRP A 86 5.31 -3.25 -2.77
N LEU A 87 5.32 -4.55 -2.99
CA LEU A 87 4.71 -5.50 -2.07
C LEU A 87 5.35 -5.41 -0.68
N VAL A 88 6.68 -5.45 -0.60
CA VAL A 88 7.42 -5.37 0.67
C VAL A 88 7.15 -4.04 1.37
N SER A 89 7.18 -2.93 0.63
CA SER A 89 6.86 -1.61 1.19
C SER A 89 5.45 -1.57 1.77
N ASN A 90 4.45 -2.12 1.07
CA ASN A 90 3.07 -2.15 1.56
C ASN A 90 2.88 -3.02 2.80
N TRP A 91 3.62 -4.12 2.93
CA TRP A 91 3.59 -4.94 4.15
C TRP A 91 4.12 -4.18 5.36
N ILE A 92 5.24 -3.47 5.19
CA ILE A 92 5.81 -2.63 6.25
C ILE A 92 4.81 -1.53 6.63
N PHE A 93 4.22 -0.84 5.64
CA PHE A 93 3.20 0.17 5.87
C PHE A 93 1.95 -0.37 6.59
N CYS A 94 1.50 -1.57 6.23
CA CYS A 94 0.37 -2.19 6.90
C CYS A 94 0.67 -2.48 8.38
N LEU A 95 1.87 -2.98 8.68
CA LEU A 95 2.30 -3.22 10.06
C LEU A 95 2.44 -1.93 10.85
N THR A 96 3.01 -0.87 10.26
CA THR A 96 3.16 0.42 10.95
C THR A 96 1.81 1.06 11.23
N LEU A 97 0.85 0.99 10.30
CA LEU A 97 -0.52 1.49 10.51
C LEU A 97 -1.27 0.74 11.62
N ILE A 98 -1.14 -0.59 11.66
CA ILE A 98 -1.74 -1.40 12.74
C ILE A 98 -1.09 -1.05 14.07
N ALA A 99 0.25 -0.94 14.13
CA ALA A 99 0.95 -0.55 15.34
C ALA A 99 0.54 0.85 15.83
N LEU A 100 0.40 1.82 14.93
CA LEU A 100 -0.09 3.17 15.23
C LEU A 100 -1.54 3.15 15.72
N ALA A 101 -2.42 2.37 15.11
CA ALA A 101 -3.81 2.23 15.56
C ALA A 101 -3.88 1.63 16.97
N VAL A 102 -3.13 0.56 17.24
CA VAL A 102 -3.06 -0.07 18.57
C VAL A 102 -2.48 0.92 19.59
N PHE A 103 -1.38 1.59 19.27
CA PHE A 103 -0.76 2.58 20.15
C PHE A 103 -1.72 3.74 20.46
N GLY A 104 -2.43 4.26 19.46
CA GLY A 104 -3.45 5.29 19.63
C GLY A 104 -4.59 4.84 20.56
N THR A 105 -5.09 3.60 20.40
CA THR A 105 -6.12 3.07 21.30
C THR A 105 -5.64 2.89 22.74
N ILE A 106 -4.38 2.47 22.94
CA ILE A 106 -3.78 2.34 24.28
C ILE A 106 -3.64 3.71 24.95
N LEU A 107 -3.20 4.74 24.21
CA LEU A 107 -3.09 6.10 24.74
C LEU A 107 -4.45 6.68 25.20
N ILE A 108 -5.52 6.39 24.46
CA ILE A 108 -6.89 6.75 24.87
C ILE A 108 -7.28 5.98 26.15
N ALA A 109 -7.05 4.67 26.18
CA ALA A 109 -7.41 3.83 27.32
C ALA A 109 -6.68 4.23 28.61
N LEU A 110 -5.42 4.66 28.50
CA LEU A 110 -4.61 5.15 29.61
C LEU A 110 -4.93 6.60 30.02
N ARG A 111 -5.87 7.29 29.36
CA ARG A 111 -6.24 8.70 29.57
C ARG A 111 -5.06 9.68 29.57
N TYR A 112 -3.94 9.31 28.93
CA TYR A 112 -2.74 10.15 28.89
C TYR A 112 -2.93 11.43 28.07
N VAL A 113 -3.95 11.44 27.19
CA VAL A 113 -4.23 12.50 26.20
C VAL A 113 -5.36 13.44 26.66
N ALA A 114 -5.75 13.41 27.94
CA ALA A 114 -6.92 14.14 28.45
C ALA A 114 -6.88 15.69 28.30
N GLY A 115 -5.78 16.28 27.81
CA GLY A 115 -5.60 17.73 27.70
C GLY A 115 -5.29 18.31 26.32
N GLU A 116 -4.88 17.54 25.30
CA GLU A 116 -4.40 18.10 24.02
C GLU A 116 -5.23 17.74 22.78
N GLU A 117 -5.86 16.56 22.74
CA GLU A 117 -6.70 16.13 21.62
C GLU A 117 -8.01 15.53 22.14
N THR A 118 -9.14 15.80 21.47
CA THR A 118 -10.41 15.23 21.92
C THR A 118 -10.41 13.72 21.69
N ALA A 119 -10.89 12.93 22.66
CA ALA A 119 -10.93 11.47 22.54
C ALA A 119 -11.68 10.99 21.27
N SER A 120 -12.60 11.80 20.75
CA SER A 120 -13.27 11.58 19.47
C SER A 120 -12.33 11.68 18.26
N GLU A 121 -11.39 12.63 18.24
CA GLU A 121 -10.43 12.78 17.14
C GLU A 121 -9.49 11.57 17.06
N VAL A 122 -8.92 11.16 18.19
CA VAL A 122 -7.99 10.02 18.25
C VAL A 122 -8.69 8.70 17.88
N SER A 123 -9.93 8.50 18.35
CA SER A 123 -10.74 7.33 17.98
C SER A 123 -11.08 7.30 16.49
N THR A 124 -11.43 8.45 15.91
CA THR A 124 -11.70 8.58 14.48
C THR A 124 -10.44 8.26 13.67
N MET A 125 -9.28 8.82 14.03
CA MET A 125 -8.00 8.53 13.37
C MET A 125 -7.63 7.05 13.45
N ALA A 126 -7.77 6.42 14.63
CA ALA A 126 -7.49 5.00 14.80
C ALA A 126 -8.40 4.12 13.92
N SER A 127 -9.69 4.45 13.83
CA SER A 127 -10.63 3.72 12.95
C SER A 127 -10.27 3.86 11.47
N VAL A 128 -9.88 5.05 11.02
CA VAL A 128 -9.45 5.31 9.64
C VAL A 128 -8.17 4.54 9.32
N TYR A 129 -7.18 4.53 10.22
CA TYR A 129 -5.95 3.76 10.03
C TYR A 129 -6.22 2.26 9.97
N CYS A 130 -7.15 1.76 10.77
CA CYS A 130 -7.53 0.35 10.76
C CYS A 130 -8.19 -0.05 9.43
N ILE A 131 -9.19 0.72 8.97
CA ILE A 131 -9.87 0.48 7.69
C ILE A 131 -8.86 0.58 6.53
N TYR A 132 -8.00 1.60 6.54
CA TYR A 132 -6.98 1.78 5.52
C TYR A 132 -5.98 0.61 5.50
N GLY A 133 -5.56 0.12 6.66
CA GLY A 133 -4.72 -1.08 6.78
C GLY A 133 -5.38 -2.34 6.19
N VAL A 134 -6.67 -2.55 6.45
CA VAL A 134 -7.43 -3.68 5.87
C VAL A 134 -7.50 -3.57 4.34
N VAL A 135 -7.77 -2.38 3.80
CA VAL A 135 -7.81 -2.15 2.35
C VAL A 135 -6.43 -2.38 1.72
N LEU A 136 -5.36 -1.87 2.33
CA LEU A 136 -3.99 -2.09 1.86
C LEU A 136 -3.61 -3.57 1.89
N TYR A 137 -3.99 -4.29 2.94
CA TYR A 137 -3.78 -5.74 3.03
C TYR A 137 -4.50 -6.47 1.89
N TYR A 138 -5.74 -6.10 1.60
CA TYR A 138 -6.47 -6.65 0.46
C TYR A 138 -5.76 -6.37 -0.86
N PHE A 139 -5.33 -5.14 -1.12
CA PHE A 139 -4.57 -4.79 -2.33
C PHE A 139 -3.24 -5.56 -2.45
N ALA A 140 -2.52 -5.70 -1.35
CA ALA A 140 -1.30 -6.50 -1.30
C ALA A 140 -1.58 -7.98 -1.59
N SER A 141 -2.68 -8.54 -1.10
CA SER A 141 -3.05 -9.94 -1.37
C SER A 141 -3.41 -10.18 -2.84
N VAL A 142 -4.17 -9.27 -3.47
CA VAL A 142 -4.49 -9.34 -4.91
C VAL A 142 -3.23 -9.26 -5.77
N ILE A 143 -2.33 -8.31 -5.48
CA ILE A 143 -1.09 -8.14 -6.25
C ILE A 143 -0.13 -9.32 -6.03
N ASN A 144 -0.04 -9.84 -4.81
CA ASN A 144 0.76 -11.03 -4.54
C ASN A 144 0.22 -12.27 -5.27
N SER A 145 -1.10 -12.44 -5.31
CA SER A 145 -1.74 -13.52 -6.06
C SER A 145 -1.46 -13.39 -7.57
N ARG A 146 -1.51 -12.18 -8.12
CA ARG A 146 -1.17 -11.93 -9.53
C ARG A 146 0.30 -12.21 -9.82
N ARG A 147 1.19 -11.86 -8.89
CA ARG A 147 2.62 -12.16 -8.98
C ARG A 147 2.88 -13.67 -9.04
N ASP A 148 2.19 -14.44 -8.20
CA ASP A 148 2.33 -15.90 -8.17
C ASP A 148 1.83 -16.55 -9.48
N GLU A 149 0.71 -16.05 -10.01
CA GLU A 149 0.19 -16.46 -11.32
C GLU A 149 1.22 -16.18 -12.45
N MET A 150 1.84 -15.00 -12.47
CA MET A 150 2.88 -14.67 -13.47
C MET A 150 4.13 -15.54 -13.34
N LEU A 151 4.52 -15.92 -12.12
CA LEU A 151 5.66 -16.83 -11.90
C LEU A 151 5.34 -18.25 -12.42
N ARG A 152 4.12 -18.73 -12.19
CA ARG A 152 3.65 -20.03 -12.70
C ARG A 152 3.57 -20.06 -14.22
N ASP A 153 3.06 -19.01 -14.86
CA ASP A 153 3.03 -18.88 -16.32
C ASP A 153 4.45 -18.91 -16.92
N THR A 154 5.39 -18.16 -16.32
CA THR A 154 6.78 -18.10 -16.78
C THR A 154 7.48 -19.48 -16.67
N SER A 155 7.24 -20.19 -15.56
CA SER A 155 7.74 -21.56 -15.36
C SER A 155 7.15 -22.57 -16.36
N THR A 156 5.87 -22.42 -16.69
CA THR A 156 5.21 -23.32 -17.65
C THR A 156 5.70 -23.08 -19.07
N GLU A 157 5.91 -21.82 -19.45
CA GLU A 157 6.51 -21.48 -20.75
C GLU A 157 7.95 -21.98 -20.89
N SER A 158 8.79 -21.83 -19.86
CA SER A 158 10.16 -22.32 -19.90
C SER A 158 10.22 -23.84 -20.04
N LEU A 159 9.35 -24.57 -19.32
CA LEU A 159 9.21 -26.01 -19.44
C LEU A 159 8.76 -26.43 -20.86
N LYS A 160 7.77 -25.74 -21.45
CA LYS A 160 7.33 -25.99 -22.83
C LYS A 160 8.44 -25.75 -23.85
N ARG A 161 9.30 -24.75 -23.65
CA ARG A 161 10.45 -24.49 -24.53
C ARG A 161 11.52 -25.58 -24.42
N LEU A 162 11.76 -26.11 -23.21
CA LEU A 162 12.66 -27.23 -22.99
C LEU A 162 12.15 -28.49 -23.71
N MET A 163 10.88 -28.87 -23.50
CA MET A 163 10.28 -30.02 -24.18
C MET A 163 10.29 -29.90 -25.70
N ARG A 164 10.21 -28.69 -26.27
CA ARG A 164 10.31 -28.48 -27.72
C ARG A 164 11.75 -28.64 -28.25
N ARG A 165 12.76 -28.40 -27.42
CA ARG A 165 14.18 -28.60 -27.76
C ARG A 165 14.57 -30.07 -27.76
N ASP A 166 13.99 -30.89 -26.88
CA ASP A 166 14.29 -32.32 -26.79
C ASP A 166 13.67 -33.16 -27.92
N VAL A 167 12.84 -32.55 -28.78
CA VAL A 167 12.14 -33.22 -29.90
C VAL A 167 12.88 -33.04 -31.24
N TYR A 168 13.99 -32.30 -31.26
CA TYR A 168 14.85 -32.09 -32.43
C TYR A 168 16.28 -32.56 -32.14
#